data_AF-X1UEZ6-F1
#
_entry.id   AF-X1UEZ6-F1
#
_cell.length_a   1.000
_cell.length_b   1.000
_cell.length_c   1.000
_cell.angle_alpha   90.00
_cell.angle_beta   90.00
_cell.angle_gamma   90.00
#
_symmetry.space_group_name_H-M   'P 1'
#
loop_
_entity.id
_entity.type
_entity.pdbx_description
1 polymer ?
#
loop_
_entity_poly.entity_id
_entity_poly.type
_entity_poly.pdbx_seq_one_letter_code
_entity_poly.pdbx_strand_id
1 'polypeptide(L)'
;MTRPFWSVFPEARTLFPAKKNAEFLLVFPIYDADGDLVSGAADLDSEVSKDGGSFVDCTNDAIEIGSSGIYKLTLTPDEMNADVVAVLTKTTTADAKTTPTIIYTSAFQVEAMRGTDDAITSLV
;
A
#
# COMPACT_ATOMS: atom_id res chain seq x y z
N MET A 1 28.41 20.55 -16.90
CA MET A 1 27.51 20.93 -15.80
C MET A 1 27.19 19.66 -15.03
N THR A 2 27.91 19.41 -13.94
CA THR A 2 27.77 18.19 -13.13
C THR A 2 26.41 18.23 -12.47
N ARG A 3 25.59 17.23 -12.78
CA ARG A 3 24.28 17.05 -12.14
C ARG A 3 24.56 16.97 -10.64
N PRO A 4 23.86 17.74 -9.81
CA PRO A 4 24.21 17.82 -8.42
C PRO A 4 23.98 16.45 -7.77
N PHE A 5 24.83 16.12 -6.79
CA PHE A 5 24.93 14.79 -6.17
C PHE A 5 23.60 14.26 -5.63
N TRP A 6 22.66 15.15 -5.29
CA TRP A 6 21.31 14.79 -4.83
C TRP A 6 20.44 14.15 -5.94
N SER A 7 20.78 14.32 -7.22
CA SER A 7 20.03 13.76 -8.36
C SER A 7 20.38 12.28 -8.68
N VAL A 8 21.30 11.68 -7.93
CA VAL A 8 21.81 10.31 -8.17
C VAL A 8 21.23 9.29 -7.17
N PHE A 9 20.56 9.76 -6.11
CA PHE A 9 19.82 8.86 -5.24
C PHE A 9 18.46 8.57 -5.87
N PRO A 10 18.14 7.31 -6.21
CA PRO A 10 16.77 6.94 -6.49
C PRO A 10 15.98 7.27 -5.23
N GLU A 11 15.10 8.24 -5.38
CA GLU A 11 14.26 8.74 -4.31
C GLU A 11 13.34 7.62 -3.84
N ALA A 12 13.83 6.79 -2.93
CA ALA A 12 13.01 6.03 -2.02
C ALA A 12 12.30 7.06 -1.12
N ARG A 13 11.34 7.77 -1.72
CA ARG A 13 10.46 8.70 -1.05
C ARG A 13 9.66 7.89 -0.07
N THR A 14 9.82 8.19 1.20
CA THR A 14 8.95 7.67 2.25
C THR A 14 7.56 8.25 2.02
N LEU A 15 6.72 7.53 1.26
CA LEU A 15 5.34 7.88 0.94
C LEU A 15 4.46 7.72 2.19
N PHE A 16 4.62 8.64 3.14
CA PHE A 16 3.84 8.69 4.36
C PHE A 16 3.27 10.10 4.58
N PRO A 17 1.97 10.22 4.92
CA PRO A 17 0.95 9.17 4.89
C PRO A 17 0.65 8.67 3.46
N ALA A 18 -0.19 7.63 3.33
CA ALA A 18 -0.71 7.22 2.03
C ALA A 18 -1.48 8.40 1.40
N LYS A 19 -1.22 8.72 0.13
CA LYS A 19 -1.89 9.84 -0.54
C LYS A 19 -3.25 9.42 -1.05
N LYS A 20 -4.27 10.25 -0.78
CA LYS A 20 -5.59 10.08 -1.38
C LYS A 20 -5.52 10.22 -2.91
N ASN A 21 -6.27 9.39 -3.62
CA ASN A 21 -6.35 9.42 -5.09
C ASN A 21 -4.98 9.25 -5.78
N ALA A 22 -4.16 8.34 -5.26
CA ALA A 22 -2.89 7.95 -5.83
C ALA A 22 -2.70 6.44 -5.66
N GLU A 23 -1.90 5.84 -6.54
CA GLU A 23 -1.55 4.43 -6.42
C GLU A 23 -0.80 4.17 -5.11
N PHE A 24 -1.10 3.05 -4.46
CA PHE A 24 -0.49 2.66 -3.19
C PHE A 24 -0.11 1.18 -3.19
N LEU A 25 1.14 0.88 -2.84
CA LEU A 25 1.63 -0.48 -2.64
C LEU A 25 1.43 -0.89 -1.18
N LEU A 26 0.46 -1.78 -0.95
CA LEU A 26 0.23 -2.40 0.34
C LEU A 26 1.05 -3.69 0.44
N VAL A 27 1.72 -3.91 1.58
CA VAL A 27 2.47 -5.13 1.89
C VAL A 27 2.00 -5.68 3.25
N PHE A 28 1.61 -6.95 3.28
CA PHE A 28 0.98 -7.56 4.45
C PHE A 28 1.23 -9.07 4.52
N PRO A 29 1.24 -9.67 5.72
CA PRO A 29 1.31 -11.12 5.90
C PRO A 29 -0.08 -11.78 5.81
N ILE A 30 -0.10 -13.03 5.39
CA ILE A 30 -1.23 -13.95 5.65
C ILE A 30 -0.78 -14.90 6.77
N TYR A 31 -1.62 -15.03 7.80
CA TYR A 31 -1.35 -15.89 8.95
C TYR A 31 -2.28 -17.11 8.94
N ASP A 32 -1.83 -18.22 9.51
CA ASP A 32 -2.70 -19.34 9.84
C ASP A 32 -3.32 -19.20 11.24
N ALA A 33 -3.98 -20.27 11.72
CA ALA A 33 -4.62 -20.30 13.02
C ALA A 33 -3.64 -20.22 14.21
N ASP A 34 -2.38 -20.60 13.99
CA ASP A 34 -1.33 -20.62 15.01
C ASP A 34 -0.50 -19.31 14.99
N GLY A 35 -0.71 -18.48 13.97
CA GLY A 35 -0.01 -17.21 13.77
C GLY A 35 1.25 -17.34 12.93
N ASP A 36 1.46 -18.50 12.28
CA ASP A 36 2.56 -18.72 11.36
C ASP A 36 2.22 -18.16 9.97
N LEU A 37 3.26 -17.82 9.20
CA LEU A 37 3.11 -17.24 7.87
C LEU A 37 2.68 -18.29 6.84
N VAL A 38 1.65 -17.97 6.05
CA VAL A 38 1.11 -18.84 5.01
C VAL A 38 1.72 -18.48 3.65
N SER A 39 2.67 -19.30 3.21
CA SER A 39 3.27 -19.23 1.86
C SER A 39 2.42 -20.01 0.84
N GLY A 40 2.32 -19.51 -0.39
CA GLY A 40 1.59 -20.16 -1.48
C GLY A 40 0.09 -20.22 -1.30
N ALA A 41 -0.53 -19.18 -0.72
CA ALA A 41 -1.97 -19.12 -0.54
C ALA A 41 -2.72 -19.16 -1.90
N ALA A 42 -3.75 -19.99 -1.99
CA ALA A 42 -4.51 -20.23 -3.22
C ALA A 42 -5.77 -19.36 -3.28
N ASP A 43 -6.28 -19.13 -4.50
CA ASP A 43 -7.53 -18.40 -4.77
C ASP A 43 -7.64 -17.09 -3.97
N LEU A 44 -6.61 -16.24 -4.09
CA LEU A 44 -6.56 -14.94 -3.45
C LEU A 44 -7.68 -14.06 -4.00
N ASP A 45 -8.44 -13.46 -3.10
CA ASP A 45 -9.60 -12.61 -3.41
C ASP A 45 -9.48 -11.34 -2.55
N SER A 46 -8.87 -10.30 -3.15
CA SER A 46 -8.65 -9.02 -2.47
C SER A 46 -9.88 -8.14 -2.59
N GLU A 47 -10.32 -7.57 -1.47
CA GLU A 47 -11.44 -6.64 -1.43
C GLU A 47 -11.07 -5.35 -0.69
N VAL A 48 -11.69 -4.25 -1.12
CA VAL A 48 -11.50 -2.93 -0.52
C VAL A 48 -12.83 -2.35 -0.05
N SER A 49 -12.80 -1.70 1.12
CA SER A 49 -13.87 -0.89 1.66
C SER A 49 -13.39 0.55 1.81
N LYS A 50 -14.24 1.48 1.36
CA LYS A 50 -13.99 2.92 1.39
C LYS A 50 -14.92 3.58 2.40
N ASP A 51 -14.35 4.26 3.39
CA ASP A 51 -15.04 5.02 4.42
C ASP A 51 -16.14 4.21 5.16
N GLY A 52 -15.91 2.91 5.36
CA GLY A 52 -16.85 2.00 6.02
C GLY A 52 -17.99 1.48 5.12
N GLY A 53 -17.90 1.66 3.81
CA GLY A 53 -18.80 1.06 2.83
C GLY A 53 -18.65 -0.46 2.72
N SER A 54 -19.51 -1.09 1.91
CA SER A 54 -19.36 -2.52 1.59
C SER A 54 -18.03 -2.81 0.92
N PHE A 55 -17.47 -3.99 1.20
CA PHE A 55 -16.33 -4.50 0.48
C PHE A 55 -16.69 -4.81 -0.97
N VAL A 56 -15.81 -4.41 -1.88
CA VAL A 56 -15.90 -4.67 -3.32
C VAL A 56 -14.56 -5.21 -3.81
N ASP A 57 -14.61 -6.04 -4.85
CA ASP A 57 -13.43 -6.64 -5.47
C ASP A 57 -12.42 -5.56 -5.86
N CYS A 58 -11.16 -5.81 -5.49
CA CYS A 58 -10.05 -5.01 -5.96
C CYS A 58 -9.83 -5.25 -7.46
N THR A 59 -9.29 -4.24 -8.14
CA THR A 59 -8.87 -4.33 -9.54
C THR A 59 -7.69 -5.29 -9.71
N ASN A 60 -6.84 -5.38 -8.70
CA ASN A 60 -5.70 -6.28 -8.65
C ASN A 60 -5.84 -7.22 -7.45
N ASP A 61 -5.35 -8.44 -7.61
CA ASP A 61 -5.23 -9.39 -6.51
C ASP A 61 -3.86 -9.34 -5.86
N ALA A 62 -3.80 -9.85 -4.64
CA ALA A 62 -2.56 -9.94 -3.89
C ALA A 62 -1.62 -10.95 -4.56
N ILE A 63 -0.32 -10.65 -4.53
CA ILE A 63 0.72 -11.50 -5.07
C ILE A 63 1.75 -11.74 -3.99
N GLU A 64 2.13 -12.99 -3.78
CA GLU A 64 3.16 -13.33 -2.82
C GLU A 64 4.53 -12.75 -3.23
N ILE A 65 5.28 -12.23 -2.26
CA ILE A 65 6.65 -11.82 -2.43
C ILE A 65 7.54 -13.05 -2.22
N GLY A 66 7.84 -13.75 -3.31
CA GLY A 66 8.60 -15.00 -3.26
C GLY A 66 7.79 -16.10 -2.58
N SER A 67 8.41 -16.88 -1.69
CA SER A 67 7.77 -17.92 -0.88
C SER A 67 7.97 -17.59 0.60
N SER A 68 7.35 -16.50 1.05
CA SER A 68 7.61 -15.87 2.34
C SER A 68 6.39 -15.80 3.25
N GLY A 69 5.19 -16.00 2.72
CA GLY A 69 3.92 -15.68 3.35
C GLY A 69 3.65 -14.16 3.51
N ILE A 70 4.49 -13.33 2.90
CA ILE A 70 4.26 -11.88 2.76
C ILE A 70 3.75 -11.60 1.35
N TYR A 71 2.67 -10.84 1.26
CA TYR A 71 1.98 -10.51 0.03
C TYR A 71 2.04 -9.02 -0.23
N LYS A 72 1.95 -8.65 -1.51
CA LYS A 72 1.80 -7.28 -1.96
C LYS A 72 0.54 -7.12 -2.78
N LEU A 73 -0.10 -5.98 -2.64
CA LEU A 73 -1.24 -5.56 -3.44
C LEU A 73 -1.03 -4.11 -3.86
N THR A 74 -1.12 -3.84 -5.15
CA THR A 74 -1.17 -2.47 -5.66
C THR A 74 -2.63 -2.04 -5.72
N LEU A 75 -2.98 -1.00 -4.96
CA LEU A 75 -4.28 -0.37 -4.99
C LEU A 75 -4.25 0.78 -6.00
N THR A 76 -5.30 0.86 -6.80
CA THR A 76 -5.50 1.90 -7.80
C THR A 76 -5.83 3.26 -7.14
N PRO A 77 -5.65 4.38 -7.86
CA PRO A 77 -6.06 5.69 -7.36
C PRO A 77 -7.54 5.76 -6.95
N ASP A 78 -8.44 5.08 -7.66
CA ASP A 78 -9.88 5.09 -7.39
C ASP A 78 -10.26 4.33 -6.11
N GLU A 79 -9.52 3.28 -5.79
CA GLU A 79 -9.64 2.52 -4.53
C GLU A 79 -9.06 3.31 -3.36
N MET A 80 -8.03 4.14 -3.61
CA MET A 80 -7.40 5.05 -2.64
C MET A 80 -8.08 6.41 -2.52
N ASN A 81 -9.24 6.63 -3.15
CA ASN A 81 -9.99 7.88 -3.09
C ASN A 81 -11.03 7.89 -1.96
N ALA A 82 -10.57 7.69 -0.72
CA ALA A 82 -11.36 7.66 0.52
C ALA A 82 -10.50 8.12 1.70
N ASP A 83 -11.07 8.59 2.81
CA ASP A 83 -10.30 8.97 4.00
C ASP A 83 -9.75 7.74 4.75
N VAL A 84 -10.58 6.69 4.84
CA VAL A 84 -10.22 5.40 5.42
C VAL A 84 -10.42 4.31 4.36
N VAL A 85 -9.34 3.59 4.08
CA VAL A 85 -9.35 2.45 3.16
C VAL A 85 -9.06 1.20 3.98
N ALA A 86 -10.02 0.29 4.06
CA ALA A 86 -9.83 -1.03 4.64
C ALA A 86 -9.66 -2.04 3.53
N VAL A 87 -8.65 -2.88 3.63
CA VAL A 87 -8.39 -3.96 2.68
C VAL A 87 -8.42 -5.27 3.41
N LEU A 88 -9.01 -6.28 2.79
CA LEU A 88 -8.89 -7.66 3.21
C LEU A 88 -8.51 -8.52 2.01
N THR A 89 -7.78 -9.60 2.26
CA THR A 89 -7.49 -10.60 1.23
C THR A 89 -7.96 -11.94 1.77
N LYS A 90 -8.94 -12.53 1.08
CA LYS A 90 -9.46 -13.87 1.36
C LYS A 90 -8.66 -14.90 0.57
N THR A 91 -8.71 -16.13 1.03
CA THR A 91 -8.08 -17.29 0.40
C THR A 91 -8.85 -18.54 0.77
N THR A 92 -8.80 -19.56 -0.09
CA THR A 92 -9.35 -20.89 0.17
C THR A 92 -8.36 -21.81 0.89
N THR A 93 -7.11 -21.37 1.11
CA THR A 93 -6.11 -22.15 1.84
C THR A 93 -6.60 -22.49 3.24
N ALA A 94 -6.53 -23.78 3.60
CA ALA A 94 -6.95 -24.26 4.91
C ALA A 94 -6.20 -23.52 6.03
N ASP A 95 -6.91 -23.27 7.13
CA ASP A 95 -6.41 -22.63 8.35
C ASP A 95 -5.94 -21.17 8.24
N ALA A 96 -5.80 -20.63 7.02
CA ALA A 96 -5.50 -19.22 6.78
C ALA A 96 -6.58 -18.30 7.38
N LYS A 97 -6.14 -17.22 8.02
CA LYS A 97 -6.98 -16.18 8.59
C LYS A 97 -6.88 -14.92 7.75
N THR A 98 -8.04 -14.38 7.40
CA THR A 98 -8.12 -13.10 6.69
C THR A 98 -7.58 -11.99 7.58
N THR A 99 -6.45 -11.40 7.18
CA THR A 99 -5.86 -10.24 7.85
C THR A 99 -6.43 -8.95 7.26
N PRO A 100 -7.20 -8.15 8.02
CA PRO A 100 -7.61 -6.83 7.57
C PRO A 100 -6.44 -5.84 7.73
N THR A 101 -6.23 -4.98 6.73
CA THR A 101 -5.29 -3.86 6.80
C THR A 101 -6.03 -2.54 6.65
N ILE A 102 -5.76 -1.60 7.55
CA ILE A 102 -6.41 -0.29 7.57
C ILE A 102 -5.40 0.79 7.18
N ILE A 103 -5.76 1.57 6.18
CA ILE A 103 -4.95 2.66 5.64
C ILE A 103 -5.72 3.97 5.87
N TYR A 104 -5.08 4.92 6.53
CA TYR A 104 -5.56 6.30 6.63
C TYR A 104 -4.89 7.13 5.54
N THR A 105 -5.68 7.75 4.67
CA THR A 105 -5.14 8.58 3.60
C THR A 105 -5.06 10.04 4.01
N SER A 106 -4.15 10.77 3.38
CA SER A 106 -4.04 12.23 3.49
C SER A 106 -4.07 12.88 2.13
N ALA A 107 -4.53 14.13 2.07
CA ALA A 107 -4.48 14.92 0.84
C ALA A 107 -3.04 15.29 0.45
N PHE A 108 -2.15 15.44 1.44
CA PHE A 108 -0.76 15.83 1.26
C PHE A 108 0.18 14.81 1.91
N GLN A 109 1.26 14.47 1.22
CA GLN A 109 2.34 13.66 1.76
C GLN A 109 3.44 14.56 2.31
N VAL A 110 4.18 14.10 3.31
CA VAL A 110 5.33 14.85 3.86
C VAL A 110 6.37 15.13 2.77
N GLU A 111 6.50 14.23 1.79
CA GLU A 111 7.35 14.41 0.61
C GLU A 111 6.93 15.59 -0.28
N ALA A 112 5.63 15.83 -0.41
CA ALA A 112 5.13 16.99 -1.15
C ALA A 112 5.47 18.30 -0.44
N MET A 113 5.56 18.28 0.89
CA MET A 113 5.95 19.45 1.70
C MET A 113 7.46 19.69 1.65
N ARG A 114 8.29 18.64 1.63
CA ARG A 114 9.75 18.82 1.52
C ARG A 114 10.17 19.44 0.18
N GLY A 115 9.47 19.09 -0.91
CA GLY A 115 9.74 19.67 -2.23
C GLY A 115 9.42 21.17 -2.35
N THR A 116 8.51 21.70 -1.51
CA THR A 116 8.22 23.15 -1.50
C THR A 116 9.29 23.95 -0.76
N ASP A 117 9.93 23.36 0.24
CA ASP A 117 11.01 23.99 1.00
C ASP A 117 12.29 24.14 0.16
N ASP A 118 12.57 23.15 -0.69
CA ASP A 118 13.70 23.18 -1.64
C ASP A 118 13.49 24.26 -2.71
N ALA A 119 12.25 24.47 -3.16
CA ALA A 119 11.92 25.54 -4.11
C ALA A 119 12.08 26.94 -3.48
N ILE A 120 11.71 27.12 -2.21
CA ILE A 120 11.86 28.39 -1.47
C ILE A 120 13.34 28.68 -1.18
N THR A 121 14.14 27.67 -0.86
CA THR A 121 15.57 27.82 -0.57
C THR A 121 16.38 28.24 -1.82
N SER A 122 15.89 27.93 -3.03
CA SER A 122 16.52 28.35 -4.29
C SER A 122 16.23 29.80 -4.70
N LEU A 123 15.31 30.47 -4.00
CA LEU A 123 14.88 31.85 -4.27
C LEU A 123 15.61 32.89 -3.41
N VAL A 124 16.51 32.45 -2.51
CA VAL A 124 17.27 33.30 -1.58
C VAL A 124 18.77 33.22 -1.86
#